data_AF-N1VRM9-F1
#
_entry.id   AF-N1VRM9-F1
#
_cell.length_a   1.000
_cell.length_b   1.000
_cell.length_c   1.000
_cell.angle_alpha   90.00
_cell.angle_beta   90.00
_cell.angle_gamma   90.00
#
_symmetry.space_group_name_H-M   'P 1'
#
loop_
_entity.id
_entity.type
_entity.pdbx_description
1 polymer ?
#
loop_
_entity_poly.entity_id
_entity_poly.type
_entity_poly.pdbx_seq_one_letter_code
_entity_poly.pdbx_strand_id
1 'polypeptide(L)'
;MNPNNQRLIYLFSTFFLLNLMLTYCQPLEINNVCDSRSEVFKEVQVLKIIGKDSSPLCGKDYISTIIPYTISGSVSGLNNSGLILSLNGIVTLPVEKGSSDFYFLNIITSGSSYSVKVQNQPSGLFCNITNGDGIVKNANINTVSVSCAPTCDPCFLFLTNSGYPPNPGSAKNFDTSCSSDGNYPGTGNYKAMVVDGVTRTASIGANVGDGQTDWVFAPNRTYHQTEGVIGTTNSAGLFVSTLSLRFSVNSKYWTGLNTNWTTNTSNTCDLWRSNSGSFTGVMGQGNSTAISDITAGWTPEACNLSNQQLICVEQ
;
A
#
# COMPACT_ATOMS: atom_id res chain seq x y z
N MET A 1 -20.21 66.76 30.86
CA MET A 1 -19.29 66.40 29.75
C MET A 1 -19.71 67.15 28.51
N ASN A 2 -18.77 67.77 27.80
CA ASN A 2 -19.02 68.64 26.65
C ASN A 2 -19.63 67.81 25.49
N PRO A 3 -20.79 68.19 24.92
CA PRO A 3 -21.48 67.41 23.87
C PRO A 3 -20.62 67.12 22.62
N ASN A 4 -19.61 67.94 22.34
CA ASN A 4 -18.66 67.70 21.26
C ASN A 4 -17.73 66.49 21.48
N ASN A 5 -17.37 66.17 22.73
CA ASN A 5 -16.52 65.01 23.03
C ASN A 5 -17.29 63.68 22.88
N GLN A 6 -18.60 63.68 23.12
CA GLN A 6 -19.45 62.49 22.98
C GLN A 6 -19.62 62.05 21.51
N ARG A 7 -19.76 63.02 20.59
CA ARG A 7 -19.80 62.74 19.14
C ARG A 7 -18.47 62.22 18.61
N LEU A 8 -17.35 62.76 19.09
CA LEU A 8 -16.02 62.33 18.67
C LEU A 8 -15.72 60.89 19.09
N ILE A 9 -16.12 60.50 20.31
CA ILE A 9 -15.97 59.12 20.81
C ILE A 9 -16.84 58.14 20.02
N TYR A 10 -18.07 58.53 19.68
CA TYR A 10 -18.97 57.69 18.85
C TYR A 10 -18.43 57.49 17.44
N LEU A 11 -17.88 58.54 16.83
CA LEU A 11 -17.24 58.46 15.50
C LEU A 11 -15.97 57.60 15.52
N PHE A 12 -15.17 57.69 16.59
CA PHE A 12 -14.00 56.83 16.75
C PHE A 12 -14.39 55.37 16.97
N SER A 13 -15.43 55.08 17.76
CA SER A 13 -15.86 53.69 18.00
C SER A 13 -16.46 53.05 16.75
N THR A 14 -17.24 53.80 15.96
CA THR A 14 -17.80 53.29 14.70
C THR A 14 -16.72 53.08 13.65
N PHE A 15 -15.74 53.99 13.55
CA PHE A 15 -14.60 53.82 12.64
C PHE A 15 -13.72 52.63 13.04
N PHE A 16 -13.49 52.42 14.33
CA PHE A 16 -12.71 51.28 14.83
C PHE A 16 -13.42 49.94 14.58
N LEU A 17 -14.74 49.86 14.82
CA LEU A 17 -15.56 48.67 14.52
C LEU A 17 -15.58 48.36 13.01
N LEU A 18 -15.66 49.38 12.15
CA LEU A 18 -15.69 49.19 10.70
C LEU A 18 -14.34 48.67 10.17
N ASN A 19 -13.22 49.13 10.73
CA ASN A 19 -11.89 48.66 10.37
C ASN A 19 -11.63 47.22 10.85
N LEU A 20 -12.11 46.85 12.05
CA LEU A 20 -12.00 45.48 12.56
C LEU A 20 -12.71 44.47 11.65
N MET A 21 -13.89 44.82 11.13
CA MET A 21 -14.66 43.99 10.20
C MET A 21 -13.97 43.80 8.84
N LEU A 22 -13.20 44.78 8.38
CA LEU A 22 -12.48 44.70 7.10
C LEU A 22 -11.19 43.88 7.19
N THR A 23 -10.52 43.85 8.35
CA THR A 23 -9.27 43.10 8.56
C THR A 23 -9.44 41.59 8.76
N TYR A 24 -10.64 41.13 9.12
CA TYR A 24 -10.96 39.71 9.37
C TYR A 24 -11.87 39.06 8.32
N CYS A 25 -11.99 39.66 7.14
CA CYS A 25 -12.82 39.10 6.07
C CYS A 25 -12.07 37.96 5.36
N GLN A 26 -12.15 36.73 5.89
CA GLN A 26 -11.78 35.55 5.13
C GLN A 26 -12.88 35.22 4.10
N PRO A 27 -12.52 34.79 2.87
CA PRO A 27 -13.51 34.35 1.90
C PRO A 27 -14.26 33.12 2.43
N LEU A 28 -15.57 33.24 2.58
CA LEU A 28 -16.46 32.15 2.97
C LEU A 28 -16.48 31.09 1.85
N GLU A 29 -16.07 29.85 2.17
CA GLU A 29 -16.34 28.71 1.31
C GLU A 29 -17.84 28.44 1.29
N ILE A 30 -18.49 28.72 0.16
CA ILE A 30 -19.96 28.69 -0.04
C ILE A 30 -20.53 27.26 0.06
N ASN A 31 -19.68 26.25 0.19
CA ASN A 31 -20.02 24.87 -0.11
C ASN A 31 -20.71 24.10 1.04
N ASN A 32 -20.94 24.72 2.21
CA ASN A 32 -21.53 24.06 3.40
C ASN A 32 -22.63 24.87 4.12
N VAL A 33 -23.17 25.92 3.48
CA VAL A 33 -24.15 26.85 4.09
C VAL A 33 -25.52 26.20 4.36
N CYS A 34 -25.74 24.96 3.89
CA CYS A 34 -26.95 24.18 4.13
C CYS A 34 -26.73 22.91 4.98
N ASP A 35 -25.52 22.66 5.50
CA ASP A 35 -25.28 21.58 6.47
C ASP A 35 -25.38 22.12 7.91
N SER A 36 -26.43 21.71 8.63
CA SER A 36 -26.66 22.08 10.03
C SER A 36 -25.50 21.76 11.00
N ARG A 37 -24.59 20.85 10.63
CA ARG A 37 -23.43 20.46 11.45
C ARG A 37 -22.17 21.27 11.12
N SER A 38 -22.15 21.98 10.00
CA SER A 38 -21.01 22.81 9.59
C SER A 38 -20.84 24.05 10.47
N GLU A 39 -19.60 24.46 10.73
CA GLU A 39 -19.30 25.73 11.40
C GLU A 39 -19.79 26.93 10.57
N VAL A 40 -19.69 26.85 9.24
CA VAL A 40 -20.16 27.89 8.31
C VAL A 40 -21.68 28.10 8.44
N PHE A 41 -22.46 27.02 8.56
CA PHE A 41 -23.91 27.14 8.79
C PHE A 41 -24.22 27.90 10.08
N LYS A 42 -23.47 27.62 11.16
CA LYS A 42 -23.66 28.31 12.44
C LYS A 42 -23.31 29.79 12.33
N GLU A 43 -22.22 30.13 11.65
CA GLU A 43 -21.81 31.52 11.43
C GLU A 43 -22.82 32.31 10.61
N VAL A 44 -23.35 31.73 9.53
CA VAL A 44 -24.36 32.40 8.70
C VAL A 44 -25.67 32.58 9.47
N GLN A 45 -26.07 31.63 10.32
CA GLN A 45 -27.23 31.79 11.21
C GLN A 45 -27.07 32.98 12.15
N VAL A 46 -25.88 33.16 12.74
CA VAL A 46 -25.57 34.31 13.59
C VAL A 46 -25.67 35.62 12.81
N LEU A 47 -25.12 35.66 11.60
CA LEU A 47 -25.21 36.84 10.72
C LEU A 47 -26.66 37.19 10.35
N LYS A 48 -27.53 36.20 10.11
CA LYS A 48 -28.95 36.44 9.83
C LYS A 48 -29.70 37.00 11.03
N ILE A 49 -29.41 36.52 12.24
CA ILE A 49 -29.99 37.06 13.47
C ILE A 49 -29.60 38.53 13.64
N ILE A 50 -28.33 38.86 13.43
CA ILE A 50 -27.82 40.24 13.52
C ILE A 50 -28.44 41.12 12.43
N GLY A 51 -28.52 40.63 11.20
CA GLY A 51 -29.05 41.34 10.04
C GLY A 51 -30.58 41.38 9.95
N LYS A 52 -31.30 40.71 10.85
CA LYS A 52 -32.76 40.47 10.77
C LYS A 52 -33.20 39.92 9.41
N ASP A 53 -32.34 39.11 8.79
CA ASP A 53 -32.64 38.46 7.52
C ASP A 53 -33.53 37.24 7.78
N SER A 54 -34.79 37.33 7.39
CA SER A 54 -35.78 36.25 7.50
C SER A 54 -35.86 35.39 6.25
N SER A 55 -34.97 35.58 5.26
CA SER A 55 -34.93 34.72 4.09
C SER A 55 -34.57 33.29 4.51
N PRO A 56 -35.23 32.26 3.95
CA PRO A 56 -34.86 30.88 4.24
C PRO A 56 -33.41 30.64 3.80
N LEU A 57 -32.57 30.12 4.70
CA LEU A 57 -31.19 29.73 4.37
C LEU A 57 -31.15 28.65 3.30
N CYS A 58 -32.08 27.71 3.43
CA CYS A 58 -32.33 26.64 2.48
C CYS A 58 -33.84 26.61 2.31
N GLY A 59 -34.32 26.85 1.08
CA GLY A 59 -35.75 26.94 0.78
C GLY A 59 -36.47 25.61 0.90
N LYS A 60 -37.79 25.63 1.07
CA LYS A 60 -38.64 24.42 1.12
C LYS A 60 -38.68 23.64 -0.21
N ASP A 61 -38.12 24.22 -1.27
CA ASP A 61 -37.93 23.64 -2.60
C ASP A 61 -36.48 23.22 -2.89
N TYR A 62 -35.60 23.23 -1.88
CA TYR A 62 -34.32 22.54 -1.97
C TYR A 62 -34.62 21.05 -1.93
N ILE A 63 -34.80 20.44 -3.12
CA ILE A 63 -34.21 19.12 -3.34
C ILE A 63 -32.81 19.26 -2.75
N SER A 64 -32.53 18.55 -1.65
CA SER A 64 -31.17 18.42 -1.13
C SER A 64 -30.30 18.15 -2.34
N THR A 65 -29.60 19.18 -2.84
CA THR A 65 -28.91 19.08 -4.11
C THR A 65 -27.62 18.38 -3.71
N ILE A 66 -27.76 17.09 -3.47
CA ILE A 66 -26.65 16.16 -3.38
C ILE A 66 -26.03 16.26 -4.76
N ILE A 67 -25.06 17.16 -4.91
CA ILE A 67 -24.26 17.23 -6.12
C ILE A 67 -23.42 15.96 -6.08
N PRO A 68 -23.71 15.01 -6.97
CA PRO A 68 -23.13 13.71 -6.83
C PRO A 68 -21.86 13.74 -7.73
N TYR A 69 -20.71 13.35 -7.17
CA TYR A 69 -19.44 13.28 -7.89
C TYR A 69 -19.05 11.85 -8.25
N THR A 70 -18.53 11.67 -9.46
CA THR A 70 -18.07 10.37 -9.95
C THR A 70 -16.63 10.08 -9.53
N ILE A 71 -16.32 8.78 -9.43
CA ILE A 71 -14.96 8.27 -9.27
C ILE A 71 -14.58 7.53 -10.55
N SER A 72 -13.52 7.99 -11.21
CA SER A 72 -12.95 7.42 -12.42
C SER A 72 -11.43 7.50 -12.39
N GLY A 73 -10.79 6.91 -13.39
CA GLY A 73 -9.35 6.89 -13.48
C GLY A 73 -8.84 6.28 -14.77
N SER A 74 -7.52 6.26 -14.90
CA SER A 74 -6.82 5.62 -16.01
C SER A 74 -6.43 4.18 -15.68
N VAL A 75 -6.31 3.37 -16.72
CA VAL A 75 -5.84 1.98 -16.67
C VAL A 75 -4.71 1.82 -17.67
N SER A 76 -3.62 1.18 -17.25
CA SER A 76 -2.46 0.90 -18.10
C SER A 76 -2.00 -0.54 -17.93
N GLY A 77 -1.55 -1.17 -19.03
CA GLY A 77 -0.99 -2.53 -19.02
C GLY A 77 -1.99 -3.68 -18.80
N LEU A 78 -3.29 -3.40 -18.76
CA LEU A 78 -4.34 -4.41 -18.59
C LEU A 78 -4.59 -5.17 -19.89
N ASN A 79 -3.75 -6.15 -20.19
CA ASN A 79 -3.85 -6.96 -21.41
C ASN A 79 -4.63 -8.27 -21.20
N ASN A 80 -4.87 -8.65 -19.94
CA ASN A 80 -5.57 -9.88 -19.55
C ASN A 80 -6.92 -9.53 -18.90
N SER A 81 -7.89 -10.42 -19.04
CA SER A 81 -9.21 -10.28 -18.40
C SER A 81 -9.17 -10.63 -16.92
N GLY A 82 -10.17 -10.16 -16.17
CA GLY A 82 -10.41 -10.58 -14.78
C GLY A 82 -10.12 -9.51 -13.73
N LEU A 83 -9.69 -8.30 -14.12
CA LEU A 83 -9.57 -7.19 -13.17
C LEU A 83 -10.97 -6.80 -12.65
N ILE A 84 -11.12 -6.80 -11.33
CA ILE A 84 -12.30 -6.26 -10.65
C ILE A 84 -11.82 -5.23 -9.63
N LEU A 85 -12.31 -4.00 -9.76
CA LEU A 85 -12.10 -2.92 -8.80
C LEU A 85 -13.26 -2.87 -7.81
N SER A 86 -12.99 -2.43 -6.59
CA SER A 86 -14.01 -2.15 -5.58
C SER A 86 -13.92 -0.70 -5.12
N LEU A 87 -15.07 -0.06 -4.98
CA LEU A 87 -15.23 1.26 -4.38
C LEU A 87 -15.88 1.12 -3.00
N ASN A 88 -15.16 1.57 -1.98
CA ASN A 88 -15.53 1.53 -0.56
C ASN A 88 -15.89 0.13 -0.05
N GLY A 89 -15.42 -0.94 -0.72
CA GLY A 89 -15.75 -2.33 -0.37
C GLY A 89 -17.17 -2.76 -0.69
N ILE A 90 -17.98 -1.89 -1.32
CA ILE A 90 -19.42 -2.10 -1.54
C ILE A 90 -19.71 -2.29 -3.02
N VAL A 91 -19.21 -1.37 -3.86
CA VAL A 91 -19.49 -1.36 -5.29
C VAL A 91 -18.34 -2.06 -6.00
N THR A 92 -18.65 -2.98 -6.90
CA THR A 92 -17.65 -3.72 -7.67
C THR A 92 -17.75 -3.35 -9.14
N LEU A 93 -16.61 -3.16 -9.81
CA LEU A 93 -16.52 -2.80 -11.21
C LEU A 93 -15.55 -3.76 -11.93
N PRO A 94 -16.05 -4.69 -12.74
CA PRO A 94 -15.23 -5.41 -13.70
C PRO A 94 -14.67 -4.42 -14.74
N VAL A 95 -13.36 -4.48 -14.99
CA VAL A 95 -12.69 -3.68 -16.02
C VAL A 95 -12.29 -4.59 -17.17
N GLU A 96 -12.70 -4.24 -18.38
CA GLU A 96 -12.41 -5.05 -19.56
C GLU A 96 -10.92 -4.98 -19.95
N LYS A 97 -10.42 -6.06 -20.53
CA LYS A 97 -9.04 -6.07 -21.04
C LYS A 97 -8.90 -5.03 -22.16
N GLY A 98 -7.78 -4.33 -22.19
CA GLY A 98 -7.49 -3.29 -23.17
C GLY A 98 -8.14 -1.93 -22.87
N SER A 99 -8.94 -1.79 -21.81
CA SER A 99 -9.45 -0.49 -21.38
C SER A 99 -8.31 0.44 -20.97
N SER A 100 -8.42 1.71 -21.38
CA SER A 100 -7.52 2.80 -20.98
C SER A 100 -8.00 3.57 -19.74
N ASP A 101 -9.24 3.33 -19.33
CA ASP A 101 -9.96 4.07 -18.32
C ASP A 101 -11.02 3.19 -17.63
N PHE A 102 -11.46 3.63 -16.46
CA PHE A 102 -12.58 3.04 -15.73
C PHE A 102 -13.41 4.16 -15.09
N TYR A 103 -14.69 3.89 -14.83
CA TYR A 103 -15.56 4.79 -14.08
C TYR A 103 -16.60 4.00 -13.29
N PHE A 104 -16.83 4.37 -12.04
CA PHE A 104 -17.93 3.83 -11.25
C PHE A 104 -19.23 4.58 -11.60
N LEU A 105 -20.32 3.84 -11.82
CA LEU A 105 -21.66 4.41 -12.03
C LEU A 105 -22.26 5.01 -10.74
N ASN A 106 -21.73 4.60 -9.59
CA ASN A 106 -22.15 5.10 -8.29
C ASN A 106 -21.55 6.46 -8.02
N ILE A 107 -22.39 7.32 -7.44
CA ILE A 107 -22.04 8.71 -7.26
C ILE A 107 -21.88 9.02 -5.76
N ILE A 108 -20.76 9.64 -5.39
CA ILE A 108 -20.37 9.95 -4.01
C ILE A 108 -20.58 11.43 -3.75
N THR A 109 -21.08 11.78 -2.57
CA THR A 109 -21.34 13.18 -2.19
C THR A 109 -20.06 13.86 -1.72
N SER A 110 -20.02 15.19 -1.81
CA SER A 110 -18.94 15.97 -1.18
C SER A 110 -18.79 15.64 0.31
N GLY A 111 -17.56 15.67 0.81
CA GLY A 111 -17.21 15.33 2.20
C GLY A 111 -17.12 13.83 2.49
N SER A 112 -17.61 12.96 1.60
CA SER A 112 -17.47 11.51 1.75
C SER A 112 -16.06 11.04 1.35
N SER A 113 -15.56 10.02 2.06
CA SER A 113 -14.34 9.32 1.69
C SER A 113 -14.59 8.35 0.53
N TYR A 114 -13.60 8.20 -0.34
CA TYR A 114 -13.54 7.12 -1.33
C TYR A 114 -12.29 6.26 -1.09
N SER A 115 -12.40 4.98 -1.41
CA SER A 115 -11.34 3.98 -1.35
C SER A 115 -11.54 3.00 -2.50
N VAL A 116 -10.71 3.13 -3.54
CA VAL A 116 -10.67 2.25 -4.70
C VAL A 116 -9.60 1.19 -4.46
N LYS A 117 -9.98 -0.08 -4.49
CA LYS A 117 -9.09 -1.23 -4.28
C LYS A 117 -9.21 -2.22 -5.42
N VAL A 118 -8.14 -2.97 -5.70
CA VAL A 118 -8.25 -4.16 -6.52
C VAL A 118 -8.92 -5.25 -5.69
N GLN A 119 -10.11 -5.67 -6.11
CA GLN A 119 -10.83 -6.78 -5.49
C GLN A 119 -10.38 -8.12 -6.07
N ASN A 120 -10.17 -8.19 -7.39
CA ASN A 120 -9.66 -9.37 -8.06
C ASN A 120 -8.54 -8.99 -9.04
N GLN A 121 -7.37 -9.60 -8.87
CA GLN A 121 -6.27 -9.47 -9.81
C GLN A 121 -6.57 -10.29 -11.07
N PRO A 122 -6.33 -9.76 -12.28
CA PRO A 122 -6.36 -10.57 -13.50
C PRO A 122 -5.24 -11.62 -13.46
N SER A 123 -5.49 -12.79 -14.06
CA SER A 123 -4.48 -13.86 -14.13
C SER A 123 -3.25 -13.38 -14.90
N GLY A 124 -2.05 -13.61 -14.37
CA GLY A 124 -0.78 -13.26 -15.02
C GLY A 124 -0.43 -11.77 -15.07
N LEU A 125 -1.21 -10.89 -14.43
CA LEU A 125 -0.82 -9.48 -14.22
C LEU A 125 -1.05 -9.07 -12.76
N PHE A 126 -0.22 -8.18 -12.24
CA PHE A 126 -0.45 -7.48 -10.97
C PHE A 126 -0.79 -6.02 -11.24
N CYS A 127 -2.01 -5.64 -10.90
CA CYS A 127 -2.49 -4.28 -10.97
C CYS A 127 -2.33 -3.58 -9.61
N ASN A 128 -1.66 -2.44 -9.61
CA ASN A 128 -1.55 -1.55 -8.45
C ASN A 128 -2.37 -0.27 -8.67
N ILE A 129 -2.88 0.32 -7.59
CA ILE A 129 -3.66 1.56 -7.62
C ILE A 129 -2.86 2.68 -6.95
N THR A 130 -2.79 3.81 -7.62
CA THR A 130 -2.29 5.07 -7.06
C THR A 130 -3.42 6.08 -6.96
N ASN A 131 -3.40 6.92 -5.92
CA ASN A 131 -4.49 7.84 -5.57
C ASN A 131 -5.85 7.13 -5.39
N GLY A 132 -5.84 5.90 -4.90
CA GLY A 132 -7.07 5.11 -4.69
C GLY A 132 -7.92 5.62 -3.53
N ASP A 133 -7.35 6.37 -2.59
CA ASP A 133 -8.03 6.83 -1.38
C ASP A 133 -8.06 8.36 -1.30
N GLY A 134 -9.15 8.92 -0.77
CA GLY A 134 -9.25 10.35 -0.53
C GLY A 134 -10.63 10.80 -0.06
N ILE A 135 -10.86 12.12 -0.10
CA ILE A 135 -12.14 12.76 0.22
C ILE A 135 -12.62 13.52 -1.01
N VAL A 136 -13.91 13.39 -1.34
CA VAL A 136 -14.53 14.14 -2.42
C VAL A 136 -14.67 15.61 -2.04
N LYS A 137 -14.06 16.52 -2.82
CA LYS A 137 -14.04 17.98 -2.57
C LYS A 137 -14.76 18.75 -3.68
N ASN A 138 -16.09 18.66 -3.68
CA ASN A 138 -16.96 19.35 -4.64
C ASN A 138 -16.58 19.18 -6.12
N ALA A 139 -15.91 18.10 -6.50
CA ALA A 139 -15.47 17.80 -7.86
C ALA A 139 -15.37 16.29 -8.10
N ASN A 140 -15.51 15.87 -9.37
CA ASN A 140 -15.27 14.49 -9.78
C ASN A 140 -13.81 14.10 -9.51
N ILE A 141 -13.60 12.86 -9.09
CA ILE A 141 -12.26 12.31 -8.92
C ILE A 141 -11.93 11.50 -10.18
N ASN A 142 -10.95 11.97 -10.94
CA ASN A 142 -10.45 11.31 -12.16
C ASN A 142 -8.94 11.02 -12.08
N THR A 143 -8.36 11.16 -10.88
CA THR A 143 -6.92 11.07 -10.62
C THR A 143 -6.45 9.68 -10.20
N VAL A 144 -7.39 8.73 -10.04
CA VAL A 144 -7.06 7.35 -9.70
C VAL A 144 -6.34 6.74 -10.90
N SER A 145 -5.24 6.03 -10.66
CA SER A 145 -4.48 5.38 -11.73
C SER A 145 -4.23 3.92 -11.38
N VAL A 146 -4.63 3.03 -12.29
CA VAL A 146 -4.40 1.60 -12.21
C VAL A 146 -3.29 1.23 -13.19
N SER A 147 -2.22 0.61 -12.69
CA SER A 147 -1.12 0.13 -13.51
C SER A 147 -0.92 -1.36 -13.31
N CYS A 148 -1.05 -2.11 -14.40
CA CYS A 148 -0.90 -3.56 -14.43
C CYS A 148 0.40 -3.94 -15.13
N ALA A 149 1.15 -4.87 -14.53
CA ALA A 149 2.36 -5.43 -15.12
C ALA A 149 2.30 -6.97 -15.11
N PRO A 150 2.93 -7.66 -16.09
CA PRO A 150 3.09 -9.10 -16.05
C PRO A 150 3.72 -9.59 -14.76
N THR A 151 3.24 -10.72 -14.25
CA THR A 151 3.81 -11.43 -13.10
C THR A 151 3.36 -12.90 -13.15
N CYS A 152 4.05 -13.76 -12.41
CA CYS A 152 3.59 -15.13 -12.22
C CYS A 152 2.27 -15.21 -11.42
N ASP A 153 1.37 -16.10 -11.85
CA ASP A 153 0.20 -16.53 -11.06
C ASP A 153 -0.44 -17.81 -11.64
N PRO A 154 -0.32 -18.97 -10.96
CA PRO A 154 0.44 -19.18 -9.73
C PRO A 154 1.94 -19.03 -9.97
N CYS A 155 2.69 -18.69 -8.93
CA CYS A 155 4.14 -18.52 -8.98
C CYS A 155 4.86 -19.81 -8.56
N PHE A 156 5.88 -20.18 -9.31
CA PHE A 156 6.74 -21.29 -8.95
C PHE A 156 7.81 -20.87 -7.95
N LEU A 157 8.14 -21.76 -7.03
CA LEU A 157 9.37 -21.65 -6.24
C LEU A 157 10.09 -23.00 -6.18
N PHE A 158 11.41 -22.93 -6.04
CA PHE A 158 12.25 -24.12 -5.88
C PHE A 158 13.39 -23.87 -4.88
N LEU A 159 13.84 -24.95 -4.26
CA LEU A 159 15.08 -24.97 -3.50
C LEU A 159 16.23 -25.31 -4.44
N THR A 160 17.31 -24.53 -4.41
CA THR A 160 18.50 -24.81 -5.22
C THR A 160 19.06 -26.19 -4.92
N ASN A 161 19.55 -26.89 -5.94
CA ASN A 161 20.26 -28.16 -5.78
C ASN A 161 21.59 -27.94 -5.04
N SER A 162 22.25 -26.81 -5.31
CA SER A 162 23.57 -26.48 -4.75
C SER A 162 23.46 -25.59 -3.51
N GLY A 163 24.45 -25.68 -2.65
CA GLY A 163 24.70 -24.68 -1.60
C GLY A 163 25.59 -23.56 -2.11
N TYR A 164 25.25 -22.31 -1.78
CA TYR A 164 25.99 -21.11 -2.18
C TYR A 164 26.68 -20.44 -0.98
N PRO A 165 27.88 -19.86 -1.19
CA PRO A 165 28.62 -19.18 -0.14
C PRO A 165 27.95 -17.84 0.22
N PRO A 166 28.06 -17.37 1.47
CA PRO A 166 27.37 -16.17 1.95
C PRO A 166 28.07 -14.84 1.62
N ASN A 167 28.81 -14.78 0.51
CA ASN A 167 29.56 -13.59 0.09
C ASN A 167 29.35 -13.16 -1.39
N PRO A 168 28.13 -13.20 -1.95
CA PRO A 168 27.89 -12.70 -3.31
C PRO A 168 28.00 -11.16 -3.43
N GLY A 169 28.18 -10.44 -2.32
CA GLY A 169 28.32 -8.98 -2.23
C GLY A 169 27.07 -8.24 -1.77
N SER A 170 25.89 -8.85 -1.91
CA SER A 170 24.60 -8.36 -1.41
C SER A 170 23.52 -9.44 -1.47
N ALA A 171 22.38 -9.24 -0.82
CA ALA A 171 21.26 -10.17 -0.90
C ALA A 171 20.75 -10.33 -2.36
N LYS A 172 20.67 -9.22 -3.10
CA LYS A 172 20.24 -9.21 -4.50
C LYS A 172 21.11 -10.07 -5.41
N ASN A 173 22.41 -10.16 -5.15
CA ASN A 173 23.33 -10.89 -6.02
C ASN A 173 23.11 -12.41 -6.00
N PHE A 174 22.39 -12.95 -5.01
CA PHE A 174 21.97 -14.36 -5.00
C PHE A 174 20.98 -14.71 -6.13
N ASP A 175 20.34 -13.74 -6.78
CA ASP A 175 19.43 -14.01 -7.90
C ASP A 175 20.16 -14.71 -9.06
N THR A 176 21.44 -14.39 -9.26
CA THR A 176 22.28 -15.04 -10.28
C THR A 176 22.50 -16.52 -9.97
N SER A 177 22.56 -16.87 -8.68
CA SER A 177 22.63 -18.27 -8.23
C SER A 177 21.36 -19.03 -8.59
N CYS A 178 20.18 -18.41 -8.44
CA CYS A 178 18.92 -19.04 -8.84
C CYS A 178 18.87 -19.38 -10.32
N SER A 179 19.28 -18.46 -11.20
CA SER A 179 19.24 -18.68 -12.66
C SER A 179 20.33 -19.63 -13.18
N SER A 180 21.33 -19.95 -12.37
CA SER A 180 22.44 -20.84 -12.74
C SER A 180 22.40 -22.21 -12.04
N ASP A 181 21.47 -22.40 -11.10
CA ASP A 181 21.35 -23.65 -10.35
C ASP A 181 20.77 -24.79 -11.21
N GLY A 182 21.15 -26.03 -10.90
CA GLY A 182 20.66 -27.22 -11.60
C GLY A 182 19.15 -27.48 -11.48
N ASN A 183 18.48 -26.96 -10.45
CA ASN A 183 17.03 -27.04 -10.29
C ASN A 183 16.27 -25.90 -10.97
N TYR A 184 16.95 -24.95 -11.63
CA TYR A 184 16.29 -23.91 -12.41
C TYR A 184 15.42 -24.53 -13.51
N PRO A 185 14.12 -24.17 -13.62
CA PRO A 185 13.19 -24.84 -14.54
C PRO A 185 13.42 -24.50 -16.03
N GLY A 186 14.41 -23.66 -16.36
CA GLY A 186 14.76 -23.29 -17.73
C GLY A 186 14.09 -22.00 -18.23
N THR A 187 13.00 -21.57 -17.61
CA THR A 187 12.25 -20.34 -17.95
C THR A 187 11.85 -19.56 -16.71
N GLY A 188 11.61 -18.26 -16.88
CA GLY A 188 11.17 -17.36 -15.81
C GLY A 188 12.32 -16.61 -15.16
N ASN A 189 12.00 -15.54 -14.45
CA ASN A 189 12.97 -14.79 -13.66
C ASN A 189 12.78 -15.16 -12.19
N TYR A 190 13.88 -15.42 -11.48
CA TYR A 190 13.84 -15.83 -10.09
C TYR A 190 14.67 -14.89 -9.22
N LYS A 191 14.15 -14.62 -8.03
CA LYS A 191 14.90 -13.94 -6.97
C LYS A 191 15.11 -14.89 -5.80
N ALA A 192 16.26 -14.79 -5.16
CA ALA A 192 16.53 -15.53 -3.93
C ALA A 192 15.85 -14.87 -2.73
N MET A 193 15.12 -15.66 -1.92
CA MET A 193 14.48 -15.23 -0.67
C MET A 193 15.52 -15.03 0.44
N VAL A 194 16.38 -14.04 0.25
CA VAL A 194 17.44 -13.60 1.16
C VAL A 194 17.31 -12.10 1.36
N VAL A 195 17.47 -11.59 2.57
CA VAL A 195 17.43 -10.14 2.86
C VAL A 195 18.73 -9.67 3.50
N ASP A 196 19.03 -8.39 3.33
CA ASP A 196 20.11 -7.71 4.03
C ASP A 196 19.66 -6.40 4.69
N GLY A 197 18.42 -5.94 4.43
CA GLY A 197 17.91 -4.69 4.97
C GLY A 197 18.36 -3.44 4.21
N VAL A 198 19.12 -3.60 3.12
CA VAL A 198 19.68 -2.51 2.32
C VAL A 198 19.33 -2.68 0.84
N THR A 199 19.76 -3.79 0.23
CA THR A 199 19.45 -4.11 -1.16
C THR A 199 18.16 -4.92 -1.30
N ARG A 200 17.78 -5.65 -0.24
CA ARG A 200 16.53 -6.40 -0.18
C ARG A 200 15.96 -6.42 1.23
N THR A 201 14.68 -6.07 1.35
CA THR A 201 13.94 -5.96 2.62
C THR A 201 12.52 -6.48 2.44
N ALA A 202 12.10 -7.39 3.32
CA ALA A 202 10.76 -7.95 3.34
C ALA A 202 9.77 -7.13 4.16
N SER A 203 10.22 -6.60 5.30
CA SER A 203 9.42 -5.77 6.20
C SER A 203 10.31 -5.00 7.18
N ILE A 204 9.88 -3.82 7.60
CA ILE A 204 10.47 -3.09 8.73
C ILE A 204 9.79 -3.52 10.04
N GLY A 205 8.45 -3.55 10.06
CA GLY A 205 7.63 -4.05 11.16
C GLY A 205 7.39 -5.56 11.10
N ALA A 206 7.10 -6.18 12.25
CA ALA A 206 6.85 -7.62 12.35
C ALA A 206 5.60 -8.05 11.56
N ASN A 207 5.79 -8.92 10.56
CA ASN A 207 4.72 -9.51 9.73
C ASN A 207 3.84 -8.49 8.98
N VAL A 208 4.34 -7.28 8.70
CA VAL A 208 3.54 -6.20 8.09
C VAL A 208 3.68 -6.16 6.57
N GLY A 209 4.90 -6.31 6.07
CA GLY A 209 5.29 -6.06 4.67
C GLY A 209 5.50 -4.57 4.35
N ASP A 210 5.82 -3.75 5.35
CA ASP A 210 6.10 -2.32 5.20
C ASP A 210 7.58 -2.06 4.84
N GLY A 211 7.84 -1.01 4.05
CA GLY A 211 9.20 -0.63 3.67
C GLY A 211 9.92 -1.65 2.77
N GLN A 212 9.15 -2.46 2.03
CA GLN A 212 9.70 -3.45 1.11
C GLN A 212 10.63 -2.83 0.08
N THR A 213 11.79 -3.47 -0.10
CA THR A 213 12.78 -3.10 -1.11
C THR A 213 13.17 -4.36 -1.86
N ASP A 214 13.00 -4.35 -3.18
CA ASP A 214 13.29 -5.49 -4.07
C ASP A 214 12.77 -6.84 -3.55
N TRP A 215 11.58 -6.84 -2.96
CA TRP A 215 11.00 -8.01 -2.31
C TRP A 215 10.64 -9.11 -3.32
N VAL A 216 10.66 -10.36 -2.88
CA VAL A 216 10.60 -11.54 -3.75
C VAL A 216 9.20 -12.12 -3.91
N PHE A 217 8.32 -11.93 -2.92
CA PHE A 217 6.97 -12.46 -2.95
C PHE A 217 5.98 -11.35 -3.30
N ALA A 218 5.19 -11.58 -4.35
CA ALA A 218 4.19 -10.65 -4.81
C ALA A 218 2.91 -10.73 -3.94
N PRO A 219 2.16 -9.63 -3.80
CA PRO A 219 0.92 -9.62 -3.02
C PRO A 219 -0.20 -10.47 -3.60
N ASN A 220 -0.95 -11.16 -2.72
CA ASN A 220 -2.10 -11.99 -3.07
C ASN A 220 -1.78 -13.06 -4.14
N ARG A 221 -0.58 -13.63 -4.10
CA ARG A 221 -0.13 -14.65 -5.07
C ARG A 221 -0.09 -16.02 -4.45
N THR A 222 -0.54 -16.99 -5.24
CA THR A 222 -0.45 -18.40 -4.89
C THR A 222 0.91 -18.91 -5.33
N TYR A 223 1.66 -19.49 -4.40
CA TYR A 223 2.94 -20.11 -4.67
C TYR A 223 2.83 -21.62 -4.63
N HIS A 224 3.54 -22.28 -5.54
CA HIS A 224 3.59 -23.73 -5.61
C HIS A 224 5.01 -24.23 -5.90
N GLN A 225 5.19 -25.51 -5.61
CA GLN A 225 6.36 -26.29 -5.98
C GLN A 225 5.91 -27.56 -6.72
N THR A 226 6.86 -28.44 -7.05
CA THR A 226 6.57 -29.70 -7.76
C THR A 226 5.59 -30.60 -7.00
N GLU A 227 5.64 -30.60 -5.66
CA GLU A 227 4.74 -31.38 -4.81
C GLU A 227 3.32 -30.81 -4.70
N GLY A 228 3.12 -29.52 -5.00
CA GLY A 228 1.81 -28.86 -4.89
C GLY A 228 1.86 -27.42 -4.37
N VAL A 229 0.70 -26.92 -3.97
CA VAL A 229 0.52 -25.53 -3.50
C VAL A 229 1.06 -25.36 -2.08
N ILE A 230 1.92 -24.37 -1.92
CA ILE A 230 2.54 -23.99 -0.64
C ILE A 230 1.61 -23.08 0.16
N GLY A 231 1.02 -22.10 -0.51
CA GLY A 231 0.07 -21.17 0.09
C GLY A 231 -0.13 -19.92 -0.75
N THR A 232 -0.91 -18.99 -0.22
CA THR A 232 -1.16 -17.69 -0.83
C THR A 232 -0.64 -16.58 0.10
N THR A 233 0.09 -15.62 -0.45
CA THR A 233 0.58 -14.47 0.30
C THR A 233 -0.56 -13.49 0.60
N ASN A 234 -0.39 -12.67 1.64
CA ASN A 234 -1.33 -11.60 1.95
C ASN A 234 -1.22 -10.41 0.96
N SER A 235 -1.98 -9.34 1.22
CA SER A 235 -1.96 -8.12 0.43
C SER A 235 -0.64 -7.34 0.47
N ALA A 236 0.31 -7.75 1.31
CA ALA A 236 1.67 -7.20 1.36
C ALA A 236 2.72 -8.19 0.84
N GLY A 237 2.31 -9.32 0.25
CA GLY A 237 3.27 -10.29 -0.29
C GLY A 237 4.02 -11.08 0.78
N LEU A 238 3.41 -11.34 1.94
CA LEU A 238 4.00 -12.18 2.99
C LEU A 238 3.12 -13.40 3.31
N PHE A 239 3.75 -14.51 3.68
CA PHE A 239 3.05 -15.61 4.35
C PHE A 239 3.00 -15.34 5.86
N VAL A 240 1.82 -15.04 6.40
CA VAL A 240 1.63 -14.70 7.83
C VAL A 240 0.83 -15.75 8.60
N SER A 241 0.48 -16.85 7.94
CA SER A 241 -0.18 -18.02 8.51
C SER A 241 0.59 -19.28 8.11
N THR A 242 0.40 -20.38 8.85
CA THR A 242 1.01 -21.68 8.53
C THR A 242 0.80 -22.06 7.06
N LEU A 243 1.86 -22.55 6.42
CA LEU A 243 1.83 -22.98 5.02
C LEU A 243 1.02 -24.28 4.87
N SER A 244 0.37 -24.43 3.72
CA SER A 244 -0.30 -25.68 3.33
C SER A 244 0.71 -26.78 3.03
N LEU A 245 1.87 -26.40 2.48
CA LEU A 245 2.98 -27.29 2.19
C LEU A 245 4.31 -26.61 2.49
N ARG A 246 5.29 -27.40 2.93
CA ARG A 246 6.67 -26.96 3.19
C ARG A 246 7.36 -26.49 1.90
N PHE A 247 8.40 -25.66 2.01
CA PHE A 247 9.19 -25.19 0.85
C PHE A 247 10.11 -26.25 0.24
N SER A 248 10.50 -27.27 1.01
CA SER A 248 11.32 -28.39 0.53
C SER A 248 11.36 -29.53 1.54
N VAL A 249 11.70 -30.74 1.10
CA VAL A 249 11.99 -31.87 1.99
C VAL A 249 13.33 -31.75 2.72
N ASN A 250 14.29 -31.01 2.16
CA ASN A 250 15.65 -30.86 2.70
C ASN A 250 15.87 -29.44 3.27
N SER A 251 16.68 -29.33 4.32
CA SER A 251 16.30 -28.48 5.47
C SER A 251 17.31 -27.40 5.89
N LYS A 252 17.91 -26.64 4.96
CA LYS A 252 18.59 -25.37 5.33
C LYS A 252 18.89 -24.44 4.15
N TYR A 253 18.52 -23.17 4.25
CA TYR A 253 18.82 -22.14 3.25
C TYR A 253 19.07 -20.78 3.89
N TRP A 254 19.82 -19.90 3.21
CA TRP A 254 20.04 -18.54 3.68
C TRP A 254 18.74 -17.71 3.66
N THR A 255 18.54 -16.87 4.68
CA THR A 255 17.41 -15.92 4.72
C THR A 255 17.83 -14.52 5.15
N GLY A 256 18.63 -14.39 6.21
CA GLY A 256 18.88 -13.10 6.86
C GLY A 256 17.66 -12.49 7.56
N LEU A 257 16.59 -13.27 7.75
CA LEU A 257 15.34 -12.83 8.37
C LEU A 257 15.34 -13.13 9.88
N ASN A 258 14.49 -12.42 10.62
CA ASN A 258 13.97 -12.86 11.91
C ASN A 258 12.73 -13.74 11.69
N THR A 259 12.20 -14.33 12.78
CA THR A 259 11.02 -15.22 12.75
C THR A 259 9.70 -14.54 12.31
N ASN A 260 9.73 -13.24 12.00
CA ASN A 260 8.57 -12.38 11.75
C ASN A 260 8.73 -11.51 10.48
N TRP A 261 9.50 -11.98 9.49
CA TRP A 261 9.79 -11.29 8.23
C TRP A 261 10.59 -9.98 8.33
N THR A 262 10.99 -9.53 9.52
CA THR A 262 11.94 -8.41 9.63
C THR A 262 13.36 -8.88 9.33
N THR A 263 14.23 -7.98 8.84
CA THR A 263 15.64 -8.31 8.61
C THR A 263 16.39 -8.49 9.94
N ASN A 264 17.18 -9.54 10.05
CA ASN A 264 18.16 -9.69 11.14
C ASN A 264 19.48 -9.01 10.77
N THR A 265 19.58 -7.71 11.03
CA THR A 265 20.72 -6.87 10.61
C THR A 265 22.06 -7.28 11.19
N SER A 266 22.08 -8.10 12.25
CA SER A 266 23.32 -8.59 12.88
C SER A 266 23.81 -9.91 12.29
N ASN A 267 22.97 -10.65 11.57
CA ASN A 267 23.24 -12.02 11.14
C ASN A 267 23.01 -12.20 9.63
N THR A 268 23.65 -11.34 8.83
CA THR A 268 23.59 -11.37 7.36
C THR A 268 24.98 -11.56 6.74
N CYS A 269 25.95 -12.13 7.46
CA CYS A 269 27.31 -12.32 6.92
C CYS A 269 27.93 -11.02 6.38
N ASP A 270 27.78 -9.92 7.14
CA ASP A 270 28.14 -8.56 6.74
C ASP A 270 27.43 -8.11 5.45
N LEU A 271 26.09 -8.11 5.45
CA LEU A 271 25.26 -7.82 4.26
C LEU A 271 25.64 -8.70 3.05
N TRP A 272 25.97 -9.96 3.31
CA TRP A 272 26.38 -10.98 2.35
C TRP A 272 27.63 -10.61 1.57
N ARG A 273 28.56 -9.90 2.23
CA ARG A 273 29.87 -9.52 1.67
C ARG A 273 31.01 -10.38 2.22
N SER A 274 30.78 -11.15 3.28
CA SER A 274 31.82 -11.90 3.96
C SER A 274 31.48 -13.38 4.13
N ASN A 275 32.47 -14.24 3.92
CA ASN A 275 32.44 -15.66 4.29
C ASN A 275 33.39 -15.95 5.46
N SER A 276 33.71 -14.93 6.28
CA SER A 276 34.54 -15.09 7.48
C SER A 276 33.75 -15.70 8.64
N GLY A 277 34.42 -16.48 9.50
CA GLY A 277 33.83 -17.01 10.73
C GLY A 277 33.58 -15.96 11.81
N SER A 278 34.00 -14.71 11.60
CA SER A 278 33.69 -13.58 12.50
C SER A 278 32.25 -13.06 12.37
N PHE A 279 31.57 -13.44 11.30
CA PHE A 279 30.17 -13.09 11.06
C PHE A 279 29.31 -14.34 11.10
N THR A 280 28.03 -14.13 11.36
CA THR A 280 27.00 -15.15 11.37
C THR A 280 25.90 -14.84 10.35
N GLY A 281 25.23 -15.87 9.88
CA GLY A 281 24.12 -15.79 8.92
C GLY A 281 22.88 -16.50 9.46
N VAL A 282 21.68 -15.95 9.24
CA VAL A 282 20.42 -16.62 9.56
C VAL A 282 20.00 -17.57 8.45
N MET A 283 19.45 -18.73 8.84
CA MET A 283 18.93 -19.74 7.92
C MET A 283 17.49 -20.13 8.25
N GLY A 284 16.73 -20.40 7.20
CA GLY A 284 15.39 -20.97 7.28
C GLY A 284 15.41 -22.50 7.22
N GLN A 285 14.33 -23.10 7.71
CA GLN A 285 14.11 -24.54 7.71
C GLN A 285 13.04 -24.91 6.67
N GLY A 286 13.48 -25.43 5.52
CA GLY A 286 12.59 -25.70 4.39
C GLY A 286 11.57 -26.80 4.58
N ASN A 287 11.79 -27.72 5.52
CA ASN A 287 10.88 -28.84 5.78
C ASN A 287 9.80 -28.54 6.84
N SER A 288 9.71 -27.29 7.31
CA SER A 288 8.64 -26.83 8.18
C SER A 288 7.55 -26.10 7.39
N THR A 289 6.36 -26.01 7.98
CA THR A 289 5.25 -25.17 7.50
C THR A 289 5.02 -23.94 8.38
N ALA A 290 5.72 -23.82 9.51
CA ALA A 290 5.61 -22.68 10.41
C ALA A 290 6.41 -21.48 9.88
N ILE A 291 5.82 -20.29 9.96
CA ILE A 291 6.44 -19.06 9.46
C ILE A 291 7.74 -18.72 10.19
N SER A 292 7.81 -18.96 11.50
CA SER A 292 9.04 -18.78 12.29
C SER A 292 10.19 -19.62 11.77
N ASP A 293 9.89 -20.82 11.27
CA ASP A 293 10.89 -21.81 10.92
C ASP A 293 11.41 -21.56 9.50
N ILE A 294 10.51 -21.27 8.55
CA ILE A 294 10.91 -20.99 7.17
C ILE A 294 11.68 -19.66 7.06
N THR A 295 11.49 -18.72 7.99
CA THR A 295 12.23 -17.45 8.01
C THR A 295 13.51 -17.52 8.83
N ALA A 296 13.47 -18.13 10.03
CA ALA A 296 14.61 -18.20 10.96
C ALA A 296 14.56 -19.44 11.87
N GLY A 297 14.37 -20.63 11.29
CA GLY A 297 14.24 -21.88 12.04
C GLY A 297 15.53 -22.45 12.61
N TRP A 298 16.68 -21.90 12.22
CA TRP A 298 17.98 -22.32 12.74
C TRP A 298 18.65 -21.21 13.53
N THR A 299 19.45 -21.61 14.53
CA THR A 299 20.36 -20.68 15.20
C THR A 299 21.37 -20.14 14.18
N PRO A 300 21.65 -18.83 14.15
CA PRO A 300 22.65 -18.28 13.23
C PRO A 300 24.00 -18.94 13.39
N GLU A 301 24.63 -19.26 12.26
CA GLU A 301 25.91 -19.99 12.21
C GLU A 301 26.99 -19.14 11.56
N ALA A 302 28.24 -19.43 11.89
CA ALA A 302 29.38 -18.72 11.33
C ALA A 302 29.45 -18.91 9.80
N CYS A 303 29.68 -17.82 9.08
CA CYS A 303 29.55 -17.74 7.62
C CYS A 303 30.62 -18.54 6.84
N ASN A 304 31.59 -19.13 7.53
CA ASN A 304 32.63 -19.99 6.94
C ASN A 304 32.35 -21.49 7.13
N LEU A 305 31.30 -21.89 7.84
CA LEU A 305 31.08 -23.29 8.21
C LEU A 305 30.54 -24.12 7.05
N SER A 306 29.54 -23.61 6.34
CA SER A 306 28.94 -24.32 5.21
C SER A 306 28.19 -23.38 4.28
N ASN A 307 28.22 -23.73 2.99
CA ASN A 307 27.35 -23.12 2.00
C ASN A 307 25.92 -23.63 2.21
N GLN A 308 24.94 -22.75 2.02
CA GLN A 308 23.52 -23.09 2.22
C GLN A 308 22.76 -22.94 0.92
N GLN A 309 21.69 -23.72 0.77
CA GLN A 309 20.80 -23.62 -0.38
C GLN A 309 20.06 -22.27 -0.36
N LEU A 310 19.31 -22.00 -1.42
CA LEU A 310 18.50 -20.80 -1.58
C LEU A 310 17.08 -21.20 -1.96
N ILE A 311 16.09 -20.45 -1.46
CA ILE A 311 14.73 -20.50 -2.00
C ILE A 311 14.65 -19.48 -3.12
N CYS A 312 14.41 -19.97 -4.34
CA CYS A 312 14.30 -19.17 -5.54
C CYS A 312 12.82 -19.01 -5.89
N VAL A 313 12.38 -17.76 -6.01
CA VAL A 313 10.98 -17.37 -6.14
C VAL A 313 10.77 -16.71 -7.49
N GLU A 314 9.84 -17.23 -8.29
CA GLU A 314 9.47 -16.65 -9.58
C GLU A 314 8.89 -15.23 -9.42
N GLN A 315 9.09 -14.39 -10.44
CA GLN A 315 8.70 -12.97 -10.47
C GLN A 315 7.58 -12.70 -11.51
#